data_AF-A0A8H7T4W5-F1
#
_entry.id   AF-A0A8H7T4W5-F1
#
_cell.length_a   1.000
_cell.length_b   1.000
_cell.length_c   1.000
_cell.angle_alpha   90.00
_cell.angle_beta   90.00
_cell.angle_gamma   90.00
#
_symmetry.space_group_name_H-M   'P 1'
#
loop_
_entity.id
_entity.type
_entity.pdbx_description
1 polymer ?
#
loop_
_entity_poly.entity_id
_entity_poly.type
_entity_poly.pdbx_seq_one_letter_code
_entity_poly.pdbx_strand_id
1 'polypeptide(L)'
;MSYHLGIAHFPVLHRQLTSPTSAYFPDVPDEDLTQDSKDVLMDRLSDLVVRLSKVRSLQDGAVSAIHREVDKIELLVNGLEKTNSPSPTLSREKSGLSSNEDDFWGPRTPTQSMKMRLPVISQSSSPRSEPKFVSNISPSRATEVARAAEELAVELASTVDKLLARKEESDSIHDLLVTRAERAAERILVLEYRIAEMDDDFQANRSELKFLRIQLQAIQVQCTNCIHRHDDDPELTDSIMNWKIDWENINRRAKARRQQKNHAPLNHQLSDTSTFVESLNGT
;
A
#
# COMPACT_ATOMS: atom_id res chain seq x y z
N MET A 1 -34.38 -41.38 -20.90
CA MET A 1 -33.49 -40.75 -19.90
C MET A 1 -32.92 -39.51 -20.54
N SER A 2 -33.42 -38.33 -20.17
CA SER A 2 -33.04 -37.05 -20.78
C SER A 2 -32.83 -36.03 -19.69
N TYR A 3 -31.60 -35.86 -19.25
CA TYR A 3 -31.21 -34.87 -18.24
C TYR A 3 -31.05 -33.51 -18.95
N HIS A 4 -31.90 -32.56 -18.58
CA HIS A 4 -31.74 -31.16 -18.98
C HIS A 4 -30.86 -30.48 -17.92
N LEU A 5 -29.67 -30.01 -18.31
CA LEU A 5 -28.86 -29.12 -17.48
C LEU A 5 -29.58 -27.76 -17.40
N GLY A 6 -30.29 -27.53 -16.30
CA GLY A 6 -30.82 -26.22 -15.94
C GLY A 6 -29.68 -25.33 -15.44
N ILE A 7 -29.09 -24.53 -16.34
CA ILE A 7 -28.26 -23.39 -15.92
C ILE A 7 -29.24 -22.35 -15.39
N ALA A 8 -29.36 -22.27 -14.06
CA ALA A 8 -30.09 -21.21 -13.39
C ALA A 8 -29.41 -19.86 -13.73
N HIS A 9 -30.15 -19.05 -14.48
CA HIS A 9 -29.79 -17.69 -14.87
C HIS A 9 -29.89 -16.80 -13.63
N PHE A 10 -28.78 -16.55 -12.94
CA PHE A 10 -28.75 -15.57 -11.85
C PHE A 10 -28.64 -14.16 -12.46
N PRO A 11 -29.59 -13.25 -12.22
CA PRO A 11 -29.40 -11.87 -12.62
C PRO A 11 -28.35 -11.24 -11.71
N VAL A 12 -27.25 -10.79 -12.31
CA VAL A 12 -26.28 -9.89 -11.67
C VAL A 12 -27.02 -8.59 -11.35
N LEU A 13 -27.36 -8.39 -10.07
CA LEU A 13 -27.83 -7.10 -9.60
C LEU A 13 -26.64 -6.13 -9.65
N HIS A 14 -26.56 -5.34 -10.71
CA HIS A 14 -25.79 -4.11 -10.72
C HIS A 14 -26.36 -3.19 -9.63
N ARG A 15 -25.77 -3.24 -8.44
CA ARG A 15 -26.00 -2.23 -7.40
C ARG A 15 -25.34 -0.95 -7.88
N GLN A 16 -26.09 -0.16 -8.64
CA GLN A 16 -25.78 1.24 -8.92
C GLN A 16 -25.82 1.99 -7.59
N LEU A 17 -24.65 2.19 -6.98
CA LEU A 17 -24.47 3.26 -6.01
C LEU A 17 -24.05 4.50 -6.79
N THR A 18 -25.03 5.20 -7.34
CA THR A 18 -24.86 6.62 -7.68
C THR A 18 -24.90 7.40 -6.36
N SER A 19 -23.76 7.96 -5.97
CA SER A 19 -23.71 9.04 -4.98
C SER A 19 -23.61 10.40 -5.70
N PRO A 20 -24.18 11.45 -5.11
CA PRO A 20 -24.48 12.71 -5.78
C PRO A 20 -23.24 13.58 -5.92
N THR A 21 -23.26 14.41 -6.96
CA THR A 21 -22.40 15.55 -7.24
C THR A 21 -21.89 16.24 -5.98
N SER A 22 -20.58 16.23 -5.76
CA SER A 22 -19.89 17.18 -4.90
C SER A 22 -18.86 17.90 -5.74
N ALA A 23 -18.77 19.20 -5.50
CA ALA A 23 -18.23 20.21 -6.38
C ALA A 23 -16.79 19.95 -6.84
N TYR A 24 -16.52 20.49 -8.02
CA TYR A 24 -15.21 20.86 -8.52
C TYR A 24 -14.39 21.52 -7.39
N PHE A 25 -13.43 20.79 -6.82
CA PHE A 25 -12.39 21.37 -6.00
C PHE A 25 -11.28 21.83 -6.95
N PRO A 26 -10.94 23.13 -6.99
CA PRO A 26 -9.68 23.55 -7.57
C PRO A 26 -8.55 22.91 -6.76
N ASP A 27 -7.51 22.40 -7.44
CA ASP A 27 -6.22 22.09 -6.83
C ASP A 27 -5.73 23.35 -6.09
N VAL A 28 -5.90 23.36 -4.77
CA VAL A 28 -5.21 24.28 -3.87
C VAL A 28 -3.93 23.54 -3.46
N PRO A 29 -2.74 24.11 -3.65
CA PRO A 29 -1.51 23.48 -3.22
C PRO A 29 -1.49 23.46 -1.68
N ASP A 30 -1.66 22.28 -1.09
CA ASP A 30 -1.51 22.01 0.35
C ASP A 30 -0.06 22.24 0.87
N GLU A 31 0.86 22.69 0.02
CA GLU A 31 2.22 23.04 0.42
C GLU A 31 2.30 24.36 1.21
N ASP A 32 1.41 25.34 0.97
CA ASP A 32 1.57 26.68 1.58
C ASP A 32 1.24 26.67 3.09
N LEU A 33 0.16 25.98 3.50
CA LEU A 33 -0.26 25.89 4.90
C LEU A 33 0.74 25.12 5.78
N THR A 34 1.35 24.08 5.23
CA THR A 34 2.32 23.25 5.96
C THR A 34 3.71 23.89 5.98
N GLN A 35 4.10 24.58 4.89
CA GLN A 35 5.35 25.34 4.84
C GLN A 35 5.32 26.54 5.80
N ASP A 36 4.22 27.29 5.85
CA ASP A 36 4.05 28.38 6.82
C ASP A 36 4.14 27.87 8.26
N SER A 37 3.57 26.70 8.55
CA SER A 37 3.66 26.09 9.89
C SER A 37 5.09 25.70 10.27
N LYS A 38 5.89 25.26 9.28
CA LYS A 38 7.30 24.90 9.42
C LYS A 38 8.18 26.13 9.54
N ASP A 39 7.91 27.18 8.77
CA ASP A 39 8.67 28.43 8.80
C ASP A 39 8.41 29.19 10.10
N VAL A 40 7.16 29.22 10.58
CA VAL A 40 6.81 29.73 11.92
C VAL A 40 7.49 28.91 13.02
N LEU A 41 7.58 27.59 12.85
CA LEU A 41 8.31 26.73 13.80
C LEU A 41 9.79 27.05 13.80
N MET A 42 10.42 27.19 12.61
CA MET A 42 11.83 27.54 12.46
C MET A 42 12.13 28.91 13.05
N ASP A 43 11.29 29.92 12.82
CA ASP A 43 11.43 31.25 13.40
C ASP A 43 11.30 31.21 14.92
N ARG A 44 10.34 30.43 15.45
CA ARG A 44 10.16 30.28 16.90
C ARG A 44 11.31 29.51 17.54
N LEU A 45 11.88 28.51 16.86
CA LEU A 45 13.05 27.76 17.30
C LEU A 45 14.30 28.65 17.26
N SER A 46 14.46 29.44 16.21
CA SER A 46 15.52 30.44 16.07
C SER A 46 15.46 31.47 17.19
N ASP A 47 14.26 32.02 17.45
CA ASP A 47 14.02 32.95 18.55
C ASP A 47 14.24 32.29 19.92
N LEU A 48 13.90 31.00 20.07
CA LEU A 48 14.21 30.23 21.28
C LEU A 48 15.73 30.07 21.47
N VAL A 49 16.47 29.70 20.43
CA VAL A 49 17.93 29.56 20.46
C VAL A 49 18.60 30.90 20.78
N VAL A 50 18.14 31.99 20.18
CA VAL A 50 18.63 33.35 20.47
C VAL A 50 18.31 33.73 21.92
N ARG A 51 17.11 33.42 22.44
CA ARG A 51 16.76 33.67 23.84
C ARG A 51 17.59 32.82 24.80
N LEU A 52 17.80 31.54 24.52
CA LEU A 52 18.61 30.64 25.34
C LEU A 52 20.09 31.05 25.31
N SER A 53 20.59 31.55 24.18
CA SER A 53 21.97 32.09 24.09
C SER A 53 22.18 33.34 24.95
N LYS A 54 21.11 34.10 25.21
CA LYS A 54 21.13 35.30 26.06
C LYS A 54 20.93 34.97 27.55
N VAL A 55 20.35 33.82 27.88
CA VAL A 55 20.10 33.38 29.26
C VAL A 55 21.29 32.54 29.74
N ARG A 56 22.24 33.18 30.45
CA ARG A 56 23.48 32.55 30.94
C ARG A 56 23.31 31.53 32.08
N SER A 57 22.11 31.38 32.65
CA SER A 57 21.79 30.25 33.52
C SER A 57 20.29 30.05 33.58
N LEU A 58 19.80 29.01 32.90
CA LEU A 58 18.47 28.49 33.20
C LEU A 58 18.57 27.76 34.53
N GLN A 59 17.70 28.12 35.46
CA GLN A 59 17.64 27.45 36.75
C GLN A 59 17.30 25.98 36.48
N ASP A 60 18.14 25.07 36.97
CA ASP A 60 18.05 23.61 36.77
C ASP A 60 16.64 23.06 37.08
N GLY A 61 15.94 23.70 38.04
CA GLY A 61 14.54 23.40 38.35
C GLY A 61 13.53 23.72 37.24
N ALA A 62 13.77 24.73 36.41
CA ALA A 62 12.93 25.01 35.23
C ALA A 62 13.16 23.97 34.12
N VAL A 63 14.39 23.50 33.96
CA VAL A 63 14.74 22.43 33.01
C VAL A 63 14.11 21.10 33.47
N SER A 64 14.21 20.77 34.77
CA SER A 64 13.52 19.61 35.34
C SER A 64 12.00 19.70 35.25
N ALA A 65 11.41 20.89 35.39
CA ALA A 65 9.97 21.09 35.23
C ALA A 65 9.53 20.91 33.77
N ILE A 66 10.33 21.38 32.81
CA ILE A 66 10.10 21.17 31.38
C ILE A 66 10.21 19.67 31.06
N HIS A 67 11.25 18.98 31.53
CA HIS A 67 11.39 17.53 31.32
C HIS A 67 10.19 16.77 31.91
N ARG A 68 9.72 17.12 33.12
CA ARG A 68 8.54 16.49 33.72
C ARG A 68 7.26 16.69 32.91
N GLU A 69 7.05 17.87 32.34
CA GLU A 69 5.90 18.11 31.47
C GLU A 69 6.07 17.46 30.09
N VAL A 70 7.29 17.37 29.57
CA VAL A 70 7.62 16.59 28.36
C VAL A 70 7.34 15.11 28.58
N ASP A 71 7.72 14.53 29.72
CA ASP A 71 7.41 13.14 30.07
C ASP A 71 5.89 12.91 30.15
N LYS A 72 5.15 13.91 30.63
CA LYS A 72 3.69 13.85 30.71
C LYS A 72 3.03 13.95 29.33
N ILE A 73 3.58 14.78 28.44
CA ILE A 73 3.15 14.88 27.05
C ILE A 73 3.51 13.58 26.32
N GLU A 74 4.70 13.04 26.50
CA GLU A 74 5.12 11.76 25.95
C GLU A 74 4.22 10.63 26.43
N LEU A 75 3.82 10.62 27.72
CA LEU A 75 2.88 9.64 28.24
C LEU A 75 1.48 9.76 27.63
N LEU A 76 1.02 10.98 27.34
CA LEU A 76 -0.27 11.23 26.69
C LEU A 76 -0.22 10.93 25.18
N VAL A 77 0.89 11.27 24.52
CA VAL A 77 1.14 11.01 23.10
C VAL A 77 1.30 9.50 22.89
N ASN A 78 2.15 8.81 23.66
CA ASN A 78 2.32 7.37 23.59
C ASN A 78 1.09 6.59 24.09
N GLY A 79 0.26 7.20 24.96
CA GLY A 79 -1.04 6.67 25.37
C GLY A 79 -2.11 6.78 24.27
N LEU A 80 -1.99 7.77 23.39
CA LEU A 80 -2.88 8.01 22.26
C LEU A 80 -2.42 7.32 20.97
N GLU A 81 -1.11 7.10 20.81
CA GLU A 81 -0.44 6.54 19.62
C GLU A 81 -0.40 5.01 19.59
N LYS A 82 -0.94 4.31 20.60
CA LYS A 82 -0.98 2.83 20.62
C LYS A 82 -1.95 2.21 19.59
N THR A 83 -2.52 3.01 18.69
CA THR A 83 -3.43 2.56 17.62
C THR A 83 -2.81 2.57 16.21
N ASN A 84 -1.60 3.10 15.99
CA ASN A 84 -1.01 3.14 14.63
C ASN A 84 0.48 2.76 14.63
N SER A 85 0.78 1.48 14.37
CA SER A 85 2.11 0.99 13.93
C SER A 85 2.52 1.59 12.56
N PRO A 86 3.76 1.50 12.02
CA PRO A 86 4.84 0.54 12.30
C PRO A 86 6.31 1.08 12.29
N SER A 87 7.23 0.17 12.55
CA SER A 87 8.70 0.24 12.74
C SER A 87 9.54 1.03 11.73
N PRO A 88 10.73 1.56 12.13
CA PRO A 88 11.81 1.89 11.20
C PRO A 88 12.91 0.82 11.17
N THR A 89 13.38 0.59 9.95
CA THR A 89 14.55 -0.16 9.54
C THR A 89 15.85 0.50 10.02
N LEU A 90 16.84 -0.31 10.43
CA LEU A 90 18.18 0.14 10.78
C LEU A 90 19.19 -0.19 9.67
N SER A 91 19.89 0.84 9.20
CA SER A 91 21.23 0.80 8.62
C SER A 91 21.84 2.19 8.87
N ARG A 92 23.12 2.44 9.16
CA ARG A 92 24.32 1.68 9.53
C ARG A 92 25.39 2.77 9.77
N GLU A 93 26.26 2.61 10.78
CA GLU A 93 27.49 3.41 11.09
C GLU A 93 27.26 4.84 11.66
N LYS A 94 27.93 5.35 12.71
CA LYS A 94 29.23 5.07 13.36
C LYS A 94 29.32 5.72 14.76
N SER A 95 29.96 5.01 15.70
CA SER A 95 30.84 5.44 16.82
C SER A 95 30.38 6.48 17.87
N GLY A 96 30.35 6.04 19.13
CA GLY A 96 30.51 6.90 20.32
C GLY A 96 30.14 6.18 21.62
N LEU A 97 31.15 5.89 22.46
CA LEU A 97 31.04 5.19 23.74
C LEU A 97 30.04 5.84 24.72
N SER A 98 29.27 5.03 25.44
CA SER A 98 29.28 4.96 26.93
C SER A 98 27.94 4.48 27.50
N SER A 99 28.06 3.60 28.50
CA SER A 99 27.05 3.18 29.48
C SER A 99 26.20 1.97 29.10
N ASN A 100 26.58 0.84 29.71
CA ASN A 100 25.85 -0.41 29.81
C ASN A 100 24.36 -0.21 30.14
N GLU A 101 23.46 -0.61 29.25
CA GLU A 101 22.14 -1.18 29.56
C GLU A 101 21.66 -2.01 28.34
N ASP A 102 22.22 -3.21 28.15
CA ASP A 102 21.55 -4.26 27.38
C ASP A 102 20.68 -5.08 28.35
N ASP A 103 19.55 -4.48 28.76
CA ASP A 103 18.53 -5.09 29.63
C ASP A 103 17.14 -5.07 28.95
N PHE A 104 17.12 -5.24 27.62
CA PHE A 104 15.89 -5.06 26.82
C PHE A 104 15.21 -6.37 26.35
N TRP A 105 15.86 -7.54 26.37
CA TRP A 105 15.24 -8.80 25.86
C TRP A 105 15.35 -10.04 26.77
N GLY A 106 15.45 -9.87 28.09
CA GLY A 106 15.36 -10.98 29.05
C GLY A 106 14.15 -10.85 29.98
N PRO A 107 13.42 -11.94 30.33
CA PRO A 107 12.43 -11.86 31.39
C PRO A 107 13.13 -11.50 32.70
N ARG A 108 12.73 -10.37 33.31
CA ARG A 108 13.25 -9.92 34.61
C ARG A 108 12.84 -10.91 35.69
N THR A 109 13.68 -11.90 35.96
CA THR A 109 13.50 -12.80 37.11
C THR A 109 13.87 -12.06 38.41
N PRO A 110 13.18 -12.30 39.55
CA PRO A 110 13.35 -11.52 40.78
C PRO A 110 14.68 -11.72 41.55
N THR A 111 15.74 -12.30 40.95
CA THR A 111 16.90 -12.82 41.68
C THR A 111 18.22 -12.07 41.46
N GLN A 112 18.27 -11.02 40.63
CA GLN A 112 19.55 -10.38 40.26
C GLN A 112 20.20 -9.43 41.27
N SER A 113 19.61 -9.16 42.45
CA SER A 113 20.22 -8.27 43.47
C SER A 113 20.56 -8.94 44.81
N MET A 114 20.49 -10.26 44.91
CA MET A 114 20.90 -10.97 46.12
C MET A 114 22.40 -11.29 46.08
N LYS A 115 23.22 -10.41 46.65
CA LYS A 115 24.63 -10.73 46.99
C LYS A 115 24.64 -11.80 48.09
N MET A 116 24.56 -13.07 47.70
CA MET A 116 24.75 -14.20 48.60
C MET A 116 26.22 -14.25 49.04
N ARG A 117 26.53 -13.68 50.21
CA ARG A 117 27.80 -13.94 50.90
C ARG A 117 27.73 -15.33 51.52
N LEU A 118 28.42 -16.29 50.90
CA LEU A 118 28.70 -17.59 51.50
C LEU A 118 29.58 -17.40 52.76
N PRO A 119 29.33 -18.11 53.87
CA PRO A 119 30.23 -18.09 55.01
C PRO A 119 31.58 -18.70 54.60
N VAL A 120 32.66 -17.91 54.71
CA VAL A 120 34.03 -18.40 54.59
C VAL A 120 34.30 -19.30 55.79
N ILE A 121 34.41 -20.62 55.55
CA ILE A 121 34.83 -21.58 56.56
C ILE A 121 36.34 -21.43 56.73
N SER A 122 36.75 -20.56 57.66
CA SER A 122 38.12 -20.52 58.15
C SER A 122 38.39 -21.81 58.93
N GLN A 123 39.23 -22.68 58.38
CA GLN A 123 39.81 -23.81 59.09
C GLN A 123 40.79 -23.28 60.15
N SER A 124 40.30 -23.00 61.36
CA SER A 124 41.13 -22.94 62.55
C SER A 124 41.06 -24.31 63.24
N SER A 125 42.20 -25.00 63.27
CA SER A 125 42.41 -26.19 64.07
C SER A 125 42.31 -25.85 65.56
N SER A 126 41.20 -26.21 66.19
CA SER A 126 40.98 -26.16 67.64
C SER A 126 40.23 -27.42 68.06
N PRO A 127 40.55 -28.05 69.20
CA PRO A 127 40.15 -29.42 69.47
C PRO A 127 38.63 -29.52 69.66
N ARG A 128 38.08 -30.48 68.93
CA ARG A 128 36.70 -30.99 68.92
C ARG A 128 36.08 -31.05 70.33
N SER A 129 35.48 -29.95 70.77
CA SER A 129 34.33 -30.00 71.66
C SER A 129 33.11 -30.25 70.79
N GLU A 130 32.48 -31.40 70.96
CA GLU A 130 31.17 -31.67 70.38
C GLU A 130 30.24 -30.49 70.71
N PRO A 131 29.59 -29.87 69.72
CA PRO A 131 28.50 -28.98 70.03
C PRO A 131 27.42 -29.90 70.59
N LYS A 132 27.23 -29.87 71.92
CA LYS A 132 26.00 -30.32 72.54
C LYS A 132 24.90 -29.42 71.98
N PHE A 133 24.36 -29.83 70.84
CA PHE A 133 23.15 -29.29 70.28
C PHE A 133 22.07 -29.69 71.28
N VAL A 134 21.79 -28.81 72.23
CA VAL A 134 20.69 -28.99 73.16
C VAL A 134 19.44 -28.80 72.31
N SER A 135 19.00 -29.90 71.68
CA SER A 135 17.84 -29.96 70.80
C SER A 135 16.57 -29.83 71.64
N ASN A 136 16.28 -28.62 72.09
CA ASN A 136 15.02 -28.33 72.78
C ASN A 136 13.93 -27.96 71.77
N ILE A 137 14.01 -28.43 70.52
CA ILE A 137 12.86 -28.44 69.64
C ILE A 137 12.02 -29.62 70.12
N SER A 138 10.87 -29.32 70.73
CA SER A 138 9.95 -30.38 71.10
C SER A 138 9.63 -31.21 69.85
N PRO A 139 9.57 -32.56 69.95
CA PRO A 139 9.32 -33.42 68.79
C PRO A 139 8.03 -33.03 68.06
N SER A 140 7.04 -32.51 68.78
CA SER A 140 5.81 -31.94 68.22
C SER A 140 6.07 -30.74 67.29
N ARG A 141 6.93 -29.80 67.68
CA ARG A 141 7.28 -28.63 66.86
C ARG A 141 8.12 -29.02 65.64
N ALA A 142 8.99 -30.04 65.76
CA ALA A 142 9.71 -30.60 64.61
C ALA A 142 8.75 -31.25 63.59
N THR A 143 7.74 -32.00 64.05
CA THR A 143 6.74 -32.60 63.16
C THR A 143 5.83 -31.57 62.50
N GLU A 144 5.53 -30.46 63.19
CA GLU A 144 4.75 -29.36 62.63
C GLU A 144 5.53 -28.63 61.54
N VAL A 145 6.82 -28.35 61.79
CA VAL A 145 7.71 -27.74 60.79
C VAL A 145 7.88 -28.67 59.58
N ALA A 146 8.02 -29.98 59.79
CA ALA A 146 8.11 -30.95 58.69
C ALA A 146 6.83 -30.96 57.85
N ARG A 147 5.66 -30.99 58.50
CA ARG A 147 4.36 -30.94 57.80
C ARG A 147 4.18 -29.64 57.02
N ALA A 148 4.50 -28.50 57.61
CA ALA A 148 4.41 -27.21 56.93
C ALA A 148 5.38 -27.12 55.74
N ALA A 149 6.57 -27.73 55.85
CA ALA A 149 7.52 -27.81 54.75
C ALA A 149 7.02 -28.73 53.61
N GLU A 150 6.37 -29.85 53.94
CA GLU A 150 5.74 -30.75 52.97
C GLU A 150 4.56 -30.07 52.25
N GLU A 151 3.70 -29.36 52.99
CA GLU A 151 2.57 -28.60 52.43
C GLU A 151 3.07 -27.52 51.46
N LEU A 152 4.09 -26.75 51.87
CA LEU A 152 4.73 -25.78 50.99
C LEU A 152 5.36 -26.44 49.76
N ALA A 153 5.99 -27.60 49.91
CA ALA A 153 6.57 -28.32 48.77
C ALA A 153 5.51 -28.75 47.75
N VAL A 154 4.33 -29.18 48.22
CA VAL A 154 3.19 -29.51 47.35
C VAL A 154 2.65 -28.26 46.65
N GLU A 155 2.50 -27.14 47.37
CA GLU A 155 2.07 -25.88 46.75
C GLU A 155 3.09 -25.39 45.71
N LEU A 156 4.38 -25.42 46.02
CA LEU A 156 5.43 -25.04 45.09
C LEU A 156 5.44 -25.94 43.86
N ALA A 157 5.31 -27.26 44.02
CA ALA A 157 5.19 -28.19 42.90
C ALA A 157 3.98 -27.82 42.00
N SER A 158 2.82 -27.55 42.59
CA SER A 158 1.63 -27.11 41.84
C SER A 158 1.87 -25.79 41.09
N THR A 159 2.55 -24.83 41.71
CA THR A 159 2.86 -23.56 41.04
C THR A 159 3.87 -23.74 39.90
N VAL A 160 4.87 -24.61 40.06
CA VAL A 160 5.82 -24.96 39.01
C VAL A 160 5.09 -25.58 37.82
N ASP A 161 4.18 -26.53 38.05
CA ASP A 161 3.41 -27.15 36.97
C ASP A 161 2.58 -26.12 36.19
N LYS A 162 1.92 -25.17 36.89
CA LYS A 162 1.17 -24.08 36.26
C LYS A 162 2.08 -23.14 35.45
N LEU A 163 3.28 -22.84 35.95
CA LEU A 163 4.24 -22.00 35.24
C LEU A 163 4.79 -22.70 34.00
N LEU A 164 5.05 -24.00 34.07
CA LEU A 164 5.47 -24.80 32.92
C LEU A 164 4.38 -24.84 31.84
N ALA A 165 3.12 -25.05 32.22
CA ALA A 165 2.01 -25.02 31.28
C ALA A 165 1.86 -23.64 30.60
N ARG A 166 1.97 -22.54 31.36
CA ARG A 166 1.95 -21.18 30.81
C ARG A 166 3.15 -20.89 29.91
N LYS A 167 4.31 -21.46 30.22
CA LYS A 167 5.50 -21.33 29.38
C LYS A 167 5.28 -22.04 28.05
N GLU A 168 4.78 -23.27 28.06
CA GLU A 168 4.47 -24.02 26.84
C GLU A 168 3.44 -23.30 25.96
N GLU A 169 2.40 -22.73 26.58
CA GLU A 169 1.43 -21.89 25.85
C GLU A 169 2.11 -20.64 25.25
N SER A 170 2.97 -19.96 26.01
CA SER A 170 3.72 -18.80 25.53
C SER A 170 4.65 -19.14 24.37
N ASP A 171 5.35 -20.28 24.44
CA ASP A 171 6.26 -20.76 23.39
C ASP A 171 5.44 -21.08 22.12
N SER A 172 4.29 -21.76 22.26
CA SER A 172 3.36 -22.04 21.16
C SER A 172 2.81 -20.78 20.49
N ILE A 173 2.42 -19.76 21.27
CA ILE A 173 1.98 -18.46 20.74
C ILE A 173 3.13 -17.75 20.03
N HIS A 174 4.34 -17.80 20.59
CA HIS A 174 5.52 -17.19 19.98
C HIS A 174 5.79 -17.79 18.59
N ASP A 175 5.80 -19.12 18.48
CA ASP A 175 5.99 -19.82 17.20
C ASP A 175 4.89 -19.44 16.18
N LEU A 176 3.64 -19.34 16.63
CA LEU A 176 2.54 -18.88 15.77
C LEU A 176 2.76 -17.45 15.26
N LEU A 177 3.24 -16.55 16.12
CA LEU A 177 3.51 -15.16 15.73
C LEU A 177 4.70 -15.06 14.76
N VAL A 178 5.75 -15.85 14.97
CA VAL A 178 6.90 -15.94 14.06
C VAL A 178 6.43 -16.41 12.68
N THR A 179 5.71 -17.52 12.60
CA THR A 179 5.22 -18.04 11.30
C THR A 179 4.23 -17.09 10.62
N ARG A 180 3.48 -16.28 11.38
CA ARG A 180 2.61 -15.25 10.81
C ARG A 180 3.42 -14.08 10.27
N ALA A 181 4.44 -13.64 10.99
CA ALA A 181 5.34 -12.57 10.56
C ALA A 181 6.11 -12.96 9.30
N GLU A 182 6.62 -14.19 9.24
CA GLU A 182 7.31 -14.74 8.07
C GLU A 182 6.42 -14.75 6.82
N ARG A 183 5.19 -15.29 6.92
CA ARG A 183 4.25 -15.27 5.79
C ARG A 183 3.87 -13.86 5.36
N ALA A 184 3.75 -12.92 6.30
CA ALA A 184 3.49 -11.53 5.97
C ALA A 184 4.67 -10.90 5.21
N ALA A 185 5.90 -11.17 5.64
CA ALA A 185 7.11 -10.72 4.97
C ALA A 185 7.25 -11.31 3.54
N GLU A 186 7.01 -12.61 3.37
CA GLU A 186 6.98 -13.25 2.05
C GLU A 186 5.98 -12.58 1.10
N ARG A 187 4.78 -12.26 1.61
CA ARG A 187 3.74 -11.60 0.82
C ARG A 187 4.13 -10.17 0.44
N ILE A 188 4.79 -9.44 1.35
CA ILE A 188 5.32 -8.10 1.04
C ILE A 188 6.34 -8.19 -0.10
N LEU A 189 7.30 -9.12 -0.01
CA LEU A 189 8.33 -9.29 -1.05
C LEU A 189 7.73 -9.61 -2.43
N VAL A 190 6.73 -10.49 -2.50
CA VAL A 190 6.04 -10.82 -3.76
C VAL A 190 5.32 -9.59 -4.34
N LEU A 191 4.68 -8.79 -3.49
CA LEU A 191 3.98 -7.58 -3.92
C LEU A 191 4.96 -6.49 -4.38
N GLU A 192 6.07 -6.30 -3.68
CA GLU A 192 7.12 -5.36 -4.08
C GLU A 192 7.72 -5.73 -5.44
N TYR A 193 8.02 -7.02 -5.65
CA TYR A 193 8.48 -7.51 -6.95
C TYR A 193 7.46 -7.22 -8.06
N ARG A 194 6.17 -7.47 -7.81
CA ARG A 194 5.12 -7.22 -8.80
C ARG A 194 4.92 -5.73 -9.10
N ILE A 195 5.06 -4.87 -8.10
CA ILE A 195 4.99 -3.42 -8.29
C ILE A 195 6.17 -2.94 -9.15
N ALA A 196 7.38 -3.45 -8.89
CA ALA A 196 8.56 -3.11 -9.68
C ALA A 196 8.39 -3.51 -11.15
N GLU A 197 7.93 -4.73 -11.42
CA GLU A 197 7.62 -5.20 -12.78
C GLU A 197 6.59 -4.29 -13.48
N MET A 198 5.52 -3.92 -12.77
CA MET A 198 4.50 -3.01 -13.32
C MET A 198 5.02 -1.59 -13.57
N ASP A 199 5.94 -1.09 -12.73
CA ASP A 199 6.53 0.23 -12.93
C ASP A 199 7.46 0.23 -14.15
N ASP A 200 8.27 -0.82 -14.33
CA ASP A 200 9.11 -0.99 -15.52
C ASP A 200 8.28 -1.00 -16.81
N ASP A 201 7.19 -1.79 -16.85
CA ASP A 201 6.25 -1.81 -17.97
C ASP A 201 5.60 -0.44 -18.21
N PHE A 202 5.22 0.26 -17.15
CA PHE A 202 4.64 1.59 -17.25
C PHE A 202 5.63 2.61 -17.82
N GLN A 203 6.89 2.59 -17.36
CA GLN A 203 7.93 3.47 -17.89
C GLN A 203 8.26 3.13 -19.35
N ALA A 204 8.32 1.85 -19.70
CA ALA A 204 8.51 1.41 -21.08
C ALA A 204 7.40 1.95 -21.99
N ASN A 205 6.13 1.72 -21.63
CA ASN A 205 4.97 2.25 -22.36
C ASN A 205 4.99 3.77 -22.46
N ARG A 206 5.36 4.47 -21.38
CA ARG A 206 5.48 5.93 -21.37
C ARG A 206 6.56 6.41 -22.32
N SER A 207 7.69 5.71 -22.39
CA SER A 207 8.80 6.04 -23.30
C SER A 207 8.40 5.80 -24.76
N GLU A 208 7.70 4.70 -25.04
CA GLU A 208 7.18 4.38 -26.37
C GLU A 208 6.14 5.42 -26.82
N LEU A 209 5.20 5.81 -25.95
CA LEU A 209 4.24 6.87 -26.27
C LEU A 209 4.91 8.21 -26.59
N LYS A 210 5.96 8.58 -25.85
CA LYS A 210 6.75 9.77 -26.16
C LYS A 210 7.43 9.64 -27.53
N PHE A 211 8.03 8.48 -27.81
CA PHE A 211 8.67 8.19 -29.08
C PHE A 211 7.69 8.25 -30.25
N LEU A 212 6.53 7.61 -30.14
CA LEU A 212 5.46 7.66 -31.14
C LEU A 212 4.92 9.08 -31.35
N ARG A 213 4.80 9.87 -30.29
CA ARG A 213 4.40 11.28 -30.40
C ARG A 213 5.43 12.11 -31.17
N ILE A 214 6.71 11.91 -30.89
CA ILE A 214 7.80 12.57 -31.63
C ILE A 214 7.77 12.15 -33.10
N GLN A 215 7.61 10.85 -33.40
CA GLN A 215 7.47 10.37 -34.77
C GLN A 215 6.27 11.00 -35.48
N LEU A 216 5.10 11.04 -34.82
CA LEU A 216 3.91 11.66 -35.38
C LEU A 216 4.13 13.14 -35.67
N GLN A 217 4.80 13.86 -34.77
CA GLN A 217 5.14 15.27 -34.97
C GLN A 217 6.14 15.46 -36.12
N ALA A 218 7.13 14.57 -36.26
CA ALA A 218 8.06 14.59 -37.38
C ALA A 218 7.32 14.35 -38.71
N ILE A 219 6.42 13.36 -38.76
CA ILE A 219 5.55 13.12 -39.92
C ILE A 219 4.66 14.33 -40.17
N GLN A 220 4.08 14.94 -39.14
CA GLN A 220 3.25 16.13 -39.31
C GLN A 220 4.03 17.28 -39.95
N VAL A 221 5.27 17.54 -39.51
CA VAL A 221 6.14 18.56 -40.12
C VAL A 221 6.49 18.20 -41.57
N GLN A 222 6.77 16.93 -41.86
CA GLN A 222 6.98 16.47 -43.23
C GLN A 222 5.71 16.63 -44.08
N CYS A 223 4.55 16.26 -43.55
CA CYS A 223 3.25 16.41 -44.21
C CYS A 223 2.93 17.88 -44.43
N THR A 224 3.19 18.79 -43.50
CA THR A 224 3.05 20.22 -43.79
C THR A 224 3.99 20.61 -44.92
N ASN A 225 5.24 20.17 -44.95
CA ASN A 225 6.15 20.53 -46.05
C ASN A 225 5.73 19.92 -47.40
N CYS A 226 5.09 18.74 -47.41
CA CYS A 226 4.54 18.11 -48.61
C CYS A 226 3.21 18.76 -49.02
N ILE A 227 2.31 19.02 -48.08
CA ILE A 227 1.00 19.64 -48.32
C ILE A 227 1.18 21.10 -48.75
N HIS A 228 2.05 21.90 -48.13
CA HIS A 228 2.38 23.23 -48.65
C HIS A 228 3.11 23.18 -50.02
N ARG A 229 3.66 22.03 -50.42
CA ARG A 229 4.17 21.80 -51.79
C ARG A 229 3.07 21.47 -52.79
N HIS A 230 1.89 21.06 -52.31
CA HIS A 230 0.73 20.60 -53.09
C HIS A 230 -0.55 21.45 -52.89
N ASP A 231 -0.58 22.38 -51.93
CA ASP A 231 -1.66 23.35 -51.68
C ASP A 231 -1.75 24.37 -52.83
N ASP A 232 -0.67 24.48 -53.61
CA ASP A 232 -0.62 25.20 -54.88
C ASP A 232 -0.53 24.22 -56.07
N ASP A 233 -1.22 23.07 -56.03
CA ASP A 233 -1.51 22.30 -57.24
C ASP A 233 -2.88 22.75 -57.81
N PRO A 234 -2.92 23.81 -58.64
CA PRO A 234 -4.15 24.29 -59.24
C PRO A 234 -4.77 23.23 -60.16
N GLU A 235 -3.97 22.36 -60.77
CA GLU A 235 -4.46 21.33 -61.68
C GLU A 235 -5.23 20.25 -60.91
N LEU A 236 -4.73 19.81 -59.76
CA LEU A 236 -5.45 18.89 -58.89
C LEU A 236 -6.75 19.52 -58.36
N THR A 237 -6.67 20.78 -57.92
CA THR A 237 -7.84 21.51 -57.39
C THR A 237 -8.93 21.67 -58.45
N ASP A 238 -8.56 22.04 -59.68
CA ASP A 238 -9.45 22.18 -60.81
C ASP A 238 -10.03 20.82 -61.25
N SER A 239 -9.23 19.75 -61.21
CA SER A 239 -9.72 18.40 -61.53
C SER A 239 -10.77 17.91 -60.52
N ILE A 240 -10.58 18.23 -59.23
CA ILE A 240 -11.55 17.91 -58.17
C ILE A 240 -12.83 18.74 -58.34
N MET A 241 -12.72 20.03 -58.67
CA MET A 241 -13.87 20.88 -58.95
C MET A 241 -14.65 20.39 -60.18
N ASN A 242 -13.96 20.07 -61.27
CA ASN A 242 -14.57 19.52 -62.48
C ASN A 242 -15.27 18.19 -62.20
N TRP A 243 -14.63 17.28 -61.45
CA TRP A 243 -15.26 16.02 -61.08
C TRP A 243 -16.51 16.21 -60.22
N LYS A 244 -16.51 17.18 -59.30
CA LYS A 244 -17.70 17.54 -58.51
C LYS A 244 -18.83 18.04 -59.42
N ILE A 245 -18.53 18.95 -60.35
CA ILE A 245 -19.51 19.48 -61.31
C ILE A 245 -20.08 18.34 -62.18
N ASP A 246 -19.21 17.47 -62.68
CA ASP A 246 -19.61 16.32 -63.50
C ASP A 246 -20.48 15.36 -62.72
N TRP A 247 -20.13 15.08 -61.47
CA TRP A 247 -20.94 14.25 -60.57
C TRP A 247 -22.31 14.87 -60.30
N GLU A 248 -22.39 16.18 -60.04
CA GLU A 248 -23.66 16.88 -59.85
C GLU A 248 -24.53 16.82 -61.10
N ASN A 249 -23.93 16.97 -62.29
CA ASN A 249 -24.62 16.84 -63.56
C ASN A 249 -25.13 15.41 -63.79
N ILE A 250 -24.31 14.40 -63.47
CA ILE A 250 -24.72 12.99 -63.53
C ILE A 250 -25.86 12.73 -62.54
N ASN A 251 -25.75 13.21 -61.30
CA ASN A 251 -26.76 13.06 -60.25
C ASN A 251 -28.07 13.76 -60.63
N ARG A 252 -28.00 14.97 -61.19
CA ARG A 252 -29.17 15.72 -61.70
C ARG A 252 -29.85 14.96 -62.83
N ARG A 253 -29.08 14.47 -63.81
CA ARG A 253 -29.61 13.65 -64.91
C ARG A 253 -30.20 12.33 -64.41
N ALA A 254 -29.59 11.70 -63.41
CA ALA A 254 -30.10 10.49 -62.79
C ALA A 254 -31.42 10.74 -62.05
N LYS A 255 -31.55 11.85 -61.31
CA LYS A 255 -32.79 12.28 -60.67
C LYS A 255 -33.88 12.56 -61.72
N ALA A 256 -33.56 13.29 -62.79
CA ALA A 256 -34.49 13.58 -63.88
C ALA A 256 -35.01 12.30 -64.56
N ARG A 257 -34.14 11.33 -64.82
CA ARG A 257 -34.54 10.00 -65.36
C ARG A 257 -35.47 9.24 -64.41
N ARG A 258 -35.22 9.30 -63.10
CA ARG A 258 -36.12 8.69 -62.10
C ARG A 258 -37.49 9.36 -62.07
N GLN A 259 -37.55 10.69 -62.15
CA GLN A 259 -38.82 11.42 -62.19
C GLN A 259 -39.58 11.21 -63.51
N GLN A 260 -38.91 11.14 -64.66
CA GLN A 260 -39.54 10.80 -65.94
C GLN A 260 -40.11 9.38 -65.96
N LYS A 261 -39.41 8.40 -65.35
CA LYS A 261 -39.94 7.04 -65.19
C LYS A 261 -41.18 6.99 -64.30
N ASN A 262 -41.27 7.87 -63.30
CA ASN A 262 -42.45 8.00 -62.43
C ASN A 262 -43.61 8.77 -63.10
N HIS A 263 -43.32 9.65 -64.07
CA HIS A 263 -44.31 10.45 -64.80
C HIS A 263 -44.66 9.90 -66.20
N ALA A 264 -44.10 8.76 -66.62
CA ALA A 264 -44.48 8.11 -67.87
C ALA A 264 -45.91 7.56 -67.74
N PRO A 265 -46.92 8.09 -68.48
CA PRO A 265 -48.23 7.48 -68.50
C PRO A 265 -48.16 6.16 -69.27
N LEU A 266 -48.84 5.14 -68.75
CA LEU A 266 -49.17 3.89 -69.45
C LEU A 266 -49.87 4.22 -70.77
N ASN A 267 -49.13 4.34 -71.87
CA ASN A 267 -49.66 4.37 -73.22
C ASN A 267 -48.59 3.93 -74.22
N HIS A 268 -48.53 2.62 -74.47
CA HIS A 268 -48.40 2.01 -75.80
C HIS A 268 -48.08 0.51 -75.65
N GLN A 269 -49.12 -0.31 -75.58
CA GLN A 269 -49.04 -1.67 -76.14
C GLN A 269 -49.83 -1.68 -77.44
N LEU A 270 -49.05 -1.75 -78.53
CA LEU A 270 -49.25 -2.66 -79.66
C LEU A 270 -50.51 -2.45 -80.52
N SER A 271 -50.42 -1.47 -81.43
CA SER A 271 -50.85 -1.71 -82.81
C SER A 271 -49.66 -2.28 -83.59
N ASP A 272 -49.97 -3.24 -84.44
CA ASP A 272 -49.22 -3.64 -85.64
C ASP A 272 -48.09 -4.66 -85.47
N THR A 273 -48.53 -5.90 -85.30
CA THR A 273 -47.97 -7.04 -86.04
C THR A 273 -48.25 -6.86 -87.53
N SER A 274 -47.29 -6.38 -88.32
CA SER A 274 -47.27 -6.65 -89.76
C SER A 274 -45.92 -6.33 -90.38
N THR A 275 -45.50 -7.23 -91.28
CA THR A 275 -44.45 -7.05 -92.29
C THR A 275 -42.99 -6.98 -91.80
N PHE A 276 -42.26 -8.10 -91.93
CA PHE A 276 -41.09 -8.24 -92.83
C PHE A 276 -40.22 -9.44 -92.42
N VAL A 277 -40.59 -10.66 -92.86
CA VAL A 277 -39.61 -11.73 -93.09
C VAL A 277 -40.11 -12.59 -94.27
N GLU A 278 -39.88 -12.11 -95.50
CA GLU A 278 -39.96 -12.94 -96.69
C GLU A 278 -38.70 -12.71 -97.53
N SER A 279 -37.67 -13.52 -97.28
CA SER A 279 -36.68 -14.00 -98.26
C SER A 279 -35.57 -14.74 -97.54
N LEU A 280 -35.75 -16.04 -97.35
CA LEU A 280 -34.68 -17.07 -97.40
C LEU A 280 -35.30 -18.44 -97.08
N ASN A 281 -35.86 -19.10 -98.12
CA ASN A 281 -35.68 -20.54 -98.38
C ASN A 281 -36.56 -21.02 -99.57
N GLY A 282 -35.91 -21.54 -100.61
CA GLY A 282 -36.37 -22.76 -101.29
C GLY A 282 -36.95 -22.65 -102.69
N THR A 283 -36.09 -22.90 -103.69
CA THR A 283 -36.34 -23.48 -105.04
C THR A 283 -37.17 -22.72 -106.06
#